data_AF-A0A3R5WR38-F1
#
_entry.id   AF-A0A3R5WR38-F1
#
_cell.length_a   1.000
_cell.length_b   1.000
_cell.length_c   1.000
_cell.angle_alpha   90.00
_cell.angle_beta   90.00
_cell.angle_gamma   90.00
#
_symmetry.space_group_name_H-M   'P 1'
#
loop_
_entity.id
_entity.type
_entity.pdbx_description
1 polymer ?
#
loop_
_entity_poly.entity_id
_entity_poly.type
_entity_poly.pdbx_seq_one_letter_code
_entity_poly.pdbx_strand_id
1 'polypeptide(L)'
;MKISGKFLKVLIPYKIYKLIANGFIVVPKYYKEILTETERYFDLSLEDHIYKDLMLMRKFGHIIDKGLHRTDASPGHSKNYYDALKQLIKKIKKTEYANDPTVLWAEEKLAKYEQLQSHPNEFKPFRSDFSQNNITFEQFEGLVKARRSNRCFTSQPISEDTIAKLKDIANWAANSCNKQPIRIFVANEQDLAKKCLSCCIGGTGFGENIPSFWCFTANVRGYVWPTEMYLPSVDTSLGAQNVFLAAQTMGITGTILSWGQHTKEDDIKLRKLLDIPEDYAIIFCAVMGYAEYGYLAPIRKNNE
;
A
#
# COMPACT_ATOMS: atom_id res chain seq x y z
N MET A 1 -27.36 6.65 27.67
CA MET A 1 -26.77 5.48 26.97
C MET A 1 -25.26 5.53 26.68
N LYS A 2 -24.54 6.67 26.81
CA LYS A 2 -23.07 6.72 26.56
C LYS A 2 -22.18 6.30 27.74
N ILE A 3 -22.69 6.33 28.98
CA ILE A 3 -21.91 6.01 30.19
C ILE A 3 -21.81 4.48 30.41
N SER A 4 -22.86 3.72 30.06
CA SER A 4 -22.91 2.26 30.22
C SER A 4 -21.95 1.51 29.29
N GLY A 5 -21.76 1.98 28.05
CA GLY A 5 -20.89 1.32 27.07
C GLY A 5 -19.40 1.36 27.43
N LYS A 6 -18.92 2.45 28.04
CA LYS A 6 -17.53 2.57 28.50
C LYS A 6 -17.26 1.65 29.70
N PHE A 7 -18.20 1.55 30.63
CA PHE A 7 -18.11 0.66 31.79
C PHE A 7 -18.13 -0.82 31.39
N LEU A 8 -19.01 -1.20 30.45
CA LEU A 8 -19.08 -2.58 29.95
C LEU A 8 -17.78 -3.00 29.26
N LYS A 9 -17.14 -2.12 28.48
CA LYS A 9 -15.88 -2.42 27.78
C LYS A 9 -14.74 -2.82 28.72
N VAL A 10 -14.77 -2.40 29.98
CA VAL A 10 -13.75 -2.72 31.00
C VAL A 10 -14.02 -4.06 31.68
N LEU A 11 -15.29 -4.47 31.77
CA LEU A 11 -15.72 -5.62 32.59
C LEU A 11 -15.82 -6.95 31.85
N ILE A 12 -15.95 -6.92 30.52
CA ILE A 12 -16.10 -8.12 29.69
C ILE A 12 -15.07 -8.15 28.56
N PRO A 13 -14.59 -9.35 28.15
CA PRO A 13 -13.71 -9.50 27.00
C PRO A 13 -14.25 -8.76 25.78
N TYR A 14 -13.37 -8.09 25.03
CA TYR A 14 -13.75 -7.23 23.91
C TYR A 14 -14.65 -7.91 22.86
N LYS A 15 -14.45 -9.22 22.64
CA LYS A 15 -15.30 -10.04 21.76
C LYS A 15 -16.75 -10.14 22.26
N ILE A 16 -16.94 -10.30 23.57
CA ILE A 16 -18.28 -10.36 24.20
C ILE A 16 -18.93 -8.97 24.16
N TYR A 17 -18.15 -7.91 24.39
CA TYR A 17 -18.63 -6.54 24.24
C TYR A 17 -19.11 -6.25 22.82
N LYS A 18 -18.34 -6.62 21.78
CA LYS A 18 -18.74 -6.46 20.37
C LYS A 18 -20.08 -7.16 20.09
N LEU A 19 -20.25 -8.38 20.58
CA LEU A 19 -21.48 -9.16 20.40
C LEU A 19 -22.69 -8.47 21.05
N ILE A 20 -22.54 -7.99 22.29
CA ILE A 20 -23.63 -7.31 23.02
C ILE A 20 -23.95 -5.95 22.40
N ALA A 21 -22.92 -5.19 22.01
CA ALA A 21 -23.07 -3.83 21.50
C ALA A 21 -23.66 -3.78 20.08
N ASN A 22 -23.34 -4.77 19.23
CA ASN A 22 -23.74 -4.79 17.82
C ASN A 22 -24.92 -5.74 17.54
N GLY A 23 -25.31 -6.57 18.51
CA GLY A 23 -26.35 -7.57 18.34
C GLY A 23 -25.89 -8.81 17.56
N PHE A 24 -26.84 -9.70 17.30
CA PHE A 24 -26.60 -10.92 16.53
C PHE A 24 -26.96 -10.70 15.06
N ILE A 25 -26.00 -10.92 14.17
CA ILE A 25 -26.22 -10.93 12.72
C ILE A 25 -25.92 -12.34 12.22
N VAL A 26 -26.92 -12.98 11.63
CA VAL A 26 -26.76 -14.30 10.99
C VAL A 26 -26.41 -14.07 9.53
N VAL A 27 -25.26 -14.60 9.10
CA VAL A 27 -24.81 -14.55 7.71
C VAL A 27 -24.63 -15.95 7.15
N PRO A 28 -24.79 -16.14 5.83
CA PRO A 28 -24.37 -17.36 5.15
C PRO A 28 -22.90 -17.72 5.41
N LYS A 29 -22.59 -19.02 5.42
CA LYS A 29 -21.24 -19.55 5.71
C LYS A 29 -20.14 -18.95 4.80
N TYR A 30 -20.47 -18.63 3.55
CA TYR A 30 -19.50 -18.07 2.60
C TYR A 30 -19.04 -16.65 2.95
N TYR A 31 -19.71 -15.94 3.87
CA TYR A 31 -19.21 -14.66 4.41
C TYR A 31 -18.24 -14.81 5.57
N LYS A 32 -18.07 -16.03 6.11
CA LYS A 32 -17.28 -16.24 7.33
C LYS A 32 -15.84 -15.76 7.20
N GLU A 33 -15.21 -16.01 6.06
CA GLU A 33 -13.81 -15.66 5.80
C GLU A 33 -13.63 -14.15 5.73
N ILE A 34 -14.38 -13.46 4.86
CA ILE A 34 -14.29 -12.00 4.72
C ILE A 34 -14.62 -11.27 6.03
N LEU A 35 -15.57 -11.76 6.83
CA LEU A 35 -15.86 -11.18 8.14
C LEU A 35 -14.72 -11.39 9.13
N THR A 36 -14.16 -12.59 9.18
CA THR A 36 -13.02 -12.90 10.07
C THR A 36 -11.82 -12.03 9.71
N GLU A 37 -11.54 -11.86 8.42
CA GLU A 37 -10.45 -11.04 7.93
C GLU A 37 -10.69 -9.54 8.19
N THR A 38 -11.90 -9.05 7.92
CA THR A 38 -12.27 -7.64 8.17
C THR A 38 -12.21 -7.29 9.66
N GLU A 39 -12.69 -8.18 10.54
CA GLU A 39 -12.58 -8.01 11.99
C GLU A 39 -11.13 -8.02 12.45
N ARG A 40 -10.29 -8.90 11.88
CA ARG A 40 -8.85 -8.92 12.16
C ARG A 40 -8.18 -7.61 11.75
N TYR A 41 -8.44 -7.10 10.55
CA TYR A 41 -7.90 -5.82 10.10
C TYR A 41 -8.41 -4.64 10.93
N PHE A 42 -9.68 -4.67 11.33
CA PHE A 42 -10.22 -3.70 12.26
C PHE A 42 -9.47 -3.73 13.59
N ASP A 43 -9.26 -4.89 14.20
CA ASP A 43 -8.51 -5.02 15.45
C ASP A 43 -7.06 -4.54 15.31
N LEU A 44 -6.36 -4.93 14.24
CA LEU A 44 -5.01 -4.45 13.91
C LEU A 44 -4.96 -2.92 13.73
N SER A 45 -6.02 -2.32 13.18
CA SER A 45 -6.11 -0.86 13.03
C SER A 45 -6.33 -0.13 14.35
N LEU A 46 -6.74 -0.82 15.41
CA LEU A 46 -6.92 -0.24 16.75
C LEU A 46 -5.66 -0.34 17.61
N GLU A 47 -4.76 -1.30 17.33
CA GLU A 47 -3.51 -1.48 18.06
C GLU A 47 -2.61 -0.23 18.01
N ASP A 48 -1.83 -0.05 19.08
CA ASP A 48 -0.78 0.96 19.10
C ASP A 48 0.49 0.38 18.46
N HIS A 49 0.95 0.97 17.37
CA HIS A 49 2.05 0.42 16.58
C HIS A 49 2.81 1.52 15.83
N ILE A 50 4.14 1.43 15.79
CA ILE A 50 4.99 2.46 15.17
C ILE A 50 4.69 2.68 13.68
N TYR A 51 4.53 1.62 12.90
CA TYR A 51 4.16 1.76 11.47
C TYR A 51 2.78 2.39 11.26
N LYS A 52 1.82 2.16 12.16
CA LYS A 52 0.53 2.86 12.13
C LYS A 52 0.72 4.34 12.38
N ASP A 53 1.52 4.70 13.38
CA ASP A 53 1.83 6.10 13.69
C ASP A 53 2.50 6.82 12.52
N LEU A 54 3.46 6.17 11.84
CA LEU A 54 4.11 6.71 10.64
C LEU A 54 3.10 6.92 9.49
N MET A 55 2.20 5.97 9.24
CA MET A 55 1.14 6.13 8.24
C MET A 55 0.17 7.26 8.59
N LEU A 56 -0.24 7.38 9.86
CA LEU A 56 -1.10 8.47 10.32
C LEU A 56 -0.40 9.83 10.27
N MET A 57 0.91 9.86 10.54
CA MET A 57 1.75 11.04 10.39
C MET A 57 1.78 11.51 8.93
N ARG A 58 1.96 10.60 7.97
CA ARG A 58 1.80 10.91 6.54
C ARG A 58 0.41 11.47 6.21
N LYS A 59 -0.65 10.82 6.71
CA LYS A 59 -2.04 11.26 6.49
C LYS A 59 -2.28 12.69 6.97
N PHE A 60 -1.92 13.00 8.21
CA PHE A 60 -2.14 14.33 8.78
C PHE A 60 -1.23 15.38 8.16
N GLY A 61 0.04 15.06 7.92
CA GLY A 61 0.96 15.90 7.17
C GLY A 61 0.42 16.23 5.79
N HIS A 62 -0.14 15.26 5.08
CA HIS A 62 -0.66 15.46 3.72
C HIS A 62 -1.93 16.32 3.70
N ILE A 63 -2.81 16.17 4.70
CA ILE A 63 -3.99 17.03 4.84
C ILE A 63 -3.57 18.49 5.05
N ILE A 64 -2.54 18.74 5.86
CA ILE A 64 -1.97 20.07 6.08
C ILE A 64 -1.31 20.57 4.79
N ASP A 65 -0.44 19.76 4.18
CA ASP A 65 0.35 20.07 2.99
C ASP A 65 -0.51 20.57 1.82
N LYS A 66 -1.66 19.92 1.56
CA LYS A 66 -2.62 20.39 0.54
C LYS A 66 -3.08 21.83 0.76
N GLY A 67 -3.30 22.22 2.01
CA GLY A 67 -3.64 23.60 2.36
C GLY A 67 -2.47 24.55 2.14
N LEU A 68 -1.24 24.12 2.43
CA LEU A 68 -0.02 24.93 2.29
C LEU A 68 0.35 25.25 0.83
N HIS A 69 -0.24 24.57 -0.15
CA HIS A 69 -0.03 24.83 -1.58
C HIS A 69 -0.94 25.96 -2.13
N ARG A 70 -1.96 26.34 -1.35
CA ARG A 70 -2.99 27.29 -1.78
C ARG A 70 -2.57 28.74 -1.55
N THR A 71 -2.88 29.62 -2.51
CA THR A 71 -2.70 31.08 -2.38
C THR A 71 -3.68 31.71 -1.42
N ASP A 72 -4.86 31.11 -1.25
CA ASP A 72 -5.89 31.56 -0.32
C ASP A 72 -5.83 30.80 1.01
N ALA A 73 -4.68 30.22 1.35
CA ALA A 73 -4.46 29.58 2.65
C ALA A 73 -4.57 30.62 3.77
N SER A 74 -5.31 30.30 4.83
CA SER A 74 -5.55 31.18 5.97
C SER A 74 -5.35 30.47 7.31
N PRO A 75 -5.07 31.21 8.40
CA PRO A 75 -4.97 30.65 9.74
C PRO A 75 -6.23 29.91 10.20
N GLY A 76 -6.07 28.96 11.12
CA GLY A 76 -7.15 28.20 11.77
C GLY A 76 -7.60 26.93 11.04
N HIS A 77 -7.36 26.82 9.73
CA HIS A 77 -7.70 25.60 8.98
C HIS A 77 -6.85 24.41 9.42
N SER A 78 -7.42 23.19 9.35
CA SER A 78 -6.74 21.93 9.68
C SER A 78 -6.17 21.80 11.10
N LYS A 79 -6.60 22.64 12.05
CA LYS A 79 -6.08 22.65 13.44
C LYS A 79 -6.08 21.28 14.12
N ASN A 80 -7.16 20.51 13.99
CA ASN A 80 -7.25 19.17 14.58
C ASN A 80 -6.17 18.22 14.04
N TYR A 81 -5.83 18.33 12.76
CA TYR A 81 -4.79 17.50 12.13
C TYR A 81 -3.39 17.98 12.53
N TYR A 82 -3.19 19.28 12.68
CA TYR A 82 -1.96 19.84 13.25
C TYR A 82 -1.71 19.33 14.67
N ASP A 83 -2.71 19.40 15.55
CA ASP A 83 -2.57 18.96 16.93
C ASP A 83 -2.26 17.45 17.00
N ALA A 84 -2.93 16.64 16.17
CA ALA A 84 -2.64 15.20 16.05
C ALA A 84 -1.23 14.91 15.50
N LEU A 85 -0.82 15.62 14.44
CA LEU A 85 0.51 15.47 13.84
C LEU A 85 1.61 15.81 14.84
N LYS A 86 1.47 16.92 15.58
CA LYS A 86 2.41 17.36 16.61
C LYS A 86 2.58 16.33 17.72
N GLN A 87 1.49 15.68 18.13
CA GLN A 87 1.54 14.60 19.13
C GLN A 87 2.27 13.37 18.59
N LEU A 88 2.01 12.96 17.34
CA LEU A 88 2.71 11.83 16.71
C LEU A 88 4.21 12.10 16.58
N ILE A 89 4.61 13.29 16.12
CA ILE A 89 6.03 13.67 16.04
C ILE A 89 6.67 13.56 17.43
N LYS A 90 6.05 14.16 18.45
CA LYS A 90 6.56 14.10 19.84
C LYS A 90 6.70 12.66 20.36
N LYS A 91 5.77 11.77 19.99
CA LYS A 91 5.81 10.35 20.35
C LYS A 91 6.97 9.64 19.65
N ILE A 92 7.06 9.75 18.33
CA ILE A 92 8.03 9.00 17.50
C ILE A 92 9.47 9.49 17.70
N LYS A 93 9.69 10.78 17.99
CA LYS A 93 11.05 11.30 18.28
C LYS A 93 11.73 10.68 19.50
N LYS A 94 11.00 9.91 20.31
CA LYS A 94 11.54 9.17 21.45
C LYS A 94 11.89 7.72 21.13
N THR A 95 11.75 7.30 19.88
CA THR A 95 12.05 5.96 19.40
C THR A 95 13.23 6.01 18.42
N GLU A 96 13.68 4.84 17.95
CA GLU A 96 14.71 4.72 16.91
C GLU A 96 14.31 5.37 15.55
N TYR A 97 13.02 5.63 15.34
CA TYR A 97 12.47 6.21 14.10
C TYR A 97 12.48 7.74 14.10
N ALA A 98 13.17 8.39 15.04
CA ALA A 98 13.22 9.84 15.15
C ALA A 98 13.69 10.55 13.87
N ASN A 99 14.54 9.90 13.08
CA ASN A 99 15.07 10.40 11.82
C ASN A 99 14.44 9.74 10.57
N ASP A 100 13.30 9.05 10.73
CA ASP A 100 12.58 8.49 9.58
C ASP A 100 12.21 9.62 8.59
N PRO A 101 12.34 9.41 7.26
CA PRO A 101 11.98 10.42 6.26
C PRO A 101 10.54 10.96 6.42
N THR A 102 9.62 10.17 6.95
CA THR A 102 8.26 10.59 7.27
C THR A 102 8.22 11.63 8.38
N VAL A 103 9.05 11.47 9.42
CA VAL A 103 9.15 12.41 10.54
C VAL A 103 9.73 13.73 10.07
N LEU A 104 10.85 13.67 9.33
CA LEU A 104 11.51 14.87 8.80
C LEU A 104 10.59 15.66 7.87
N TRP A 105 9.89 14.97 6.96
CA TRP A 105 8.91 15.59 6.07
C TRP A 105 7.73 16.18 6.87
N ALA A 106 7.23 15.49 7.88
CA ALA A 106 6.15 15.98 8.71
C ALA A 106 6.53 17.21 9.54
N GLU A 107 7.76 17.27 10.07
CA GLU A 107 8.31 18.43 10.76
C GLU A 107 8.40 19.65 9.85
N GLU A 108 8.82 19.48 8.59
CA GLU A 108 8.83 20.55 7.58
C GLU A 108 7.41 21.10 7.36
N LYS A 109 6.41 20.21 7.21
CA LYS A 109 5.01 20.63 7.02
C LYS A 109 4.46 21.33 8.25
N LEU A 110 4.81 20.85 9.44
CA LEU A 110 4.40 21.45 10.70
C LEU A 110 4.99 22.87 10.86
N ALA A 111 6.29 23.04 10.60
CA ALA A 111 6.96 24.33 10.68
C ALA A 111 6.35 25.34 9.70
N LYS A 112 6.06 24.92 8.47
CA LYS A 112 5.40 25.76 7.47
C LYS A 112 3.97 26.13 7.86
N TYR A 113 3.24 25.20 8.47
CA TYR A 113 1.92 25.48 9.02
C TYR A 113 2.00 26.52 10.15
N GLU A 114 2.95 26.39 11.08
CA GLU A 114 3.15 27.34 12.18
C GLU A 114 3.55 28.74 11.66
N GLN A 115 4.33 28.82 10.57
CA GLN A 115 4.58 30.08 9.87
C GLN A 115 3.27 30.72 9.38
N LEU A 116 2.40 29.96 8.71
CA LEU A 116 1.09 30.45 8.24
C LEU A 116 0.24 30.97 9.42
N GLN A 117 0.24 30.27 10.55
CA GLN A 117 -0.56 30.69 11.71
C GLN A 117 -0.05 31.99 12.35
N SER A 118 1.27 32.19 12.41
CA SER A 118 1.90 33.31 13.11
C SER A 118 2.10 34.55 12.24
N HIS A 119 2.46 34.37 10.97
CA HIS A 119 2.81 35.44 10.03
C HIS A 119 2.08 35.25 8.69
N PRO A 120 0.73 35.32 8.66
CA PRO A 120 -0.04 35.03 7.45
C PRO A 120 0.28 35.96 6.28
N ASN A 121 0.63 37.22 6.56
CA ASN A 121 1.00 38.20 5.52
C ASN A 121 2.34 37.91 4.84
N GLU A 122 3.21 37.12 5.49
CA GLU A 122 4.52 36.72 4.96
C GLU A 122 4.49 35.30 4.39
N PHE A 123 3.34 34.61 4.48
CA PHE A 123 3.21 33.24 4.04
C PHE A 123 3.35 33.13 2.52
N LYS A 124 4.36 32.38 2.09
CA LYS A 124 4.51 31.95 0.70
C LYS A 124 4.10 30.48 0.58
N PRO A 125 3.11 30.14 -0.27
CA PRO A 125 2.69 28.76 -0.48
C PRO A 125 3.85 27.87 -0.93
N PHE A 126 3.79 26.58 -0.59
CA PHE A 126 4.71 25.59 -1.16
C PHE A 126 4.41 25.42 -2.65
N ARG A 127 5.29 25.98 -3.48
CA ARG A 127 5.24 25.90 -4.94
C ARG A 127 6.65 25.72 -5.46
N SER A 128 6.75 24.91 -6.51
CA SER A 128 7.93 24.84 -7.36
C SER A 128 7.54 25.38 -8.74
N ASP A 129 8.54 25.67 -9.56
CA ASP A 129 8.29 25.90 -10.97
C ASP A 129 7.68 24.66 -11.61
N PHE A 130 6.83 24.88 -12.61
CA PHE A 130 6.27 23.80 -13.40
C PHE A 130 7.38 23.17 -14.25
N SER A 131 7.67 21.89 -14.03
CA SER A 131 8.61 21.14 -14.86
C SER A 131 7.88 20.44 -16.00
N GLN A 132 8.26 20.74 -17.24
CA GLN A 132 7.85 19.91 -18.38
C GLN A 132 8.63 18.59 -18.36
N ASN A 133 7.92 17.48 -18.63
CA ASN A 133 8.55 16.17 -18.80
C ASN A 133 8.99 16.00 -20.26
N ASN A 134 10.16 15.40 -20.47
CA ASN A 134 10.68 15.11 -21.81
C ASN A 134 10.10 13.82 -22.42
N ILE A 135 9.26 13.08 -21.66
CA ILE A 135 8.59 11.88 -22.14
C ILE A 135 7.32 12.32 -22.89
N THR A 136 7.29 12.04 -24.18
CA THR A 136 6.14 12.30 -25.04
C THR A 136 4.99 11.32 -24.74
N PHE A 137 3.77 11.71 -25.13
CA PHE A 137 2.61 10.82 -25.01
C PHE A 137 2.83 9.52 -25.79
N GLU A 138 3.40 9.59 -26.99
CA GLU A 138 3.62 8.45 -27.88
C GLU A 138 4.63 7.46 -27.27
N GLN A 139 5.69 7.96 -26.64
CA GLN A 139 6.66 7.12 -25.91
C GLN A 139 6.00 6.41 -24.72
N PHE A 140 5.23 7.14 -23.91
CA PHE A 140 4.53 6.56 -22.77
C PHE A 140 3.45 5.56 -23.21
N GLU A 141 2.67 5.92 -24.22
CA GLU A 141 1.63 5.06 -24.80
C GLU A 141 2.24 3.78 -25.36
N GLY A 142 3.37 3.89 -26.07
CA GLY A 142 4.14 2.75 -26.55
C GLY A 142 4.56 1.82 -25.42
N LEU A 143 5.06 2.35 -24.31
CA LEU A 143 5.43 1.58 -23.11
C LEU A 143 4.22 0.84 -22.51
N VAL A 144 3.11 1.55 -22.29
CA VAL A 144 1.86 0.98 -21.75
C VAL A 144 1.33 -0.12 -22.67
N LYS A 145 1.34 0.13 -23.99
CA LYS A 145 0.93 -0.82 -25.01
C LYS A 145 1.90 -1.98 -25.15
N ALA A 146 3.18 -1.85 -24.84
CA ALA A 146 4.16 -2.95 -24.95
C ALA A 146 4.06 -3.97 -23.80
N ARG A 147 3.67 -3.56 -22.59
CA ARG A 147 3.60 -4.44 -21.42
C ARG A 147 2.63 -5.61 -21.62
N ARG A 148 3.08 -6.85 -21.40
CA ARG A 148 2.26 -8.07 -21.55
C ARG A 148 2.45 -9.04 -20.39
N SER A 149 1.41 -9.84 -20.14
CA SER A 149 1.55 -10.99 -19.25
C SER A 149 2.37 -12.06 -19.95
N ASN A 150 3.58 -12.32 -19.43
CA ASN A 150 4.47 -13.36 -19.92
C ASN A 150 4.56 -14.50 -18.90
N ARG A 151 4.65 -15.74 -19.39
CA ARG A 151 4.68 -16.94 -18.54
C ARG A 151 5.86 -17.86 -18.84
N CYS A 152 6.77 -17.47 -19.73
CA CYS A 152 7.99 -18.20 -20.06
C CYS A 152 9.18 -17.24 -19.97
N PHE A 153 10.10 -17.55 -19.06
CA PHE A 153 11.18 -16.64 -18.69
C PHE A 153 12.54 -17.32 -18.86
N THR A 154 13.56 -16.53 -19.18
CA THR A 154 14.95 -16.97 -19.18
C THR A 154 15.48 -17.15 -17.75
N SER A 155 16.53 -17.94 -17.56
CA SER A 155 17.17 -18.16 -16.26
C SER A 155 17.92 -16.94 -15.71
N GLN A 156 17.92 -15.82 -16.44
CA GLN A 156 18.56 -14.59 -16.01
C GLN A 156 17.88 -14.04 -14.75
N PRO A 157 18.62 -13.87 -13.64
CA PRO A 157 18.06 -13.29 -12.42
C PRO A 157 17.82 -11.79 -12.58
N ILE A 158 16.88 -11.25 -11.83
CA ILE A 158 16.72 -9.81 -11.66
C ILE A 158 17.76 -9.37 -10.62
N SER A 159 18.55 -8.33 -10.90
CA SER A 159 19.55 -7.87 -9.92
C SER A 159 18.89 -7.27 -8.67
N GLU A 160 19.54 -7.38 -7.50
CA GLU A 160 19.02 -6.78 -6.26
C GLU A 160 18.86 -5.25 -6.36
N ASP A 161 19.74 -4.56 -7.09
CA ASP A 161 19.62 -3.13 -7.39
C ASP A 161 18.36 -2.84 -8.22
N THR A 162 18.07 -3.66 -9.23
CA THR A 162 16.85 -3.56 -10.02
C THR A 162 15.62 -3.80 -9.15
N ILE A 163 15.64 -4.80 -8.27
CA ILE A 163 14.55 -5.08 -7.34
C ILE A 163 14.32 -3.90 -6.41
N ALA A 164 15.37 -3.33 -5.83
CA ALA A 164 15.28 -2.16 -4.96
C ALA A 164 14.62 -0.97 -5.68
N LYS A 165 15.10 -0.62 -6.89
CA LYS A 165 14.53 0.46 -7.72
C LYS A 165 13.04 0.24 -8.01
N LEU A 166 12.67 -1.00 -8.34
CA LEU A 166 11.28 -1.37 -8.62
C LEU A 166 10.40 -1.34 -7.37
N LYS A 167 10.92 -1.70 -6.19
CA LYS A 167 10.18 -1.56 -4.94
C LYS A 167 9.97 -0.09 -4.57
N ASP A 168 11.00 0.73 -4.75
CA ASP A 168 10.97 2.14 -4.38
C ASP A 168 9.91 2.91 -5.16
N ILE A 169 9.75 2.65 -6.47
CA ILE A 169 8.77 3.37 -7.31
C ILE A 169 7.30 3.05 -6.96
N ALA A 170 7.03 1.97 -6.22
CA ALA A 170 5.66 1.58 -5.89
C ALA A 170 4.94 2.66 -5.08
N ASN A 171 5.59 3.24 -4.06
CA ASN A 171 4.99 4.28 -3.22
C ASN A 171 5.07 5.69 -3.81
N TRP A 172 5.65 5.85 -5.01
CA TRP A 172 5.50 7.08 -5.81
C TRP A 172 4.14 7.16 -6.52
N ALA A 173 3.37 6.06 -6.56
CA ALA A 173 1.99 6.11 -7.01
C ALA A 173 1.12 6.91 -6.03
N ALA A 174 0.05 7.51 -6.56
CA ALA A 174 -0.99 8.08 -5.73
C ALA A 174 -1.54 7.01 -4.78
N ASN A 175 -1.60 7.33 -3.49
CA ASN A 175 -2.15 6.47 -2.46
C ASN A 175 -2.89 7.31 -1.42
N SER A 176 -3.81 6.65 -0.72
CA SER A 176 -4.77 7.27 0.18
C SER A 176 -4.09 8.15 1.23
N CYS A 177 -4.22 9.47 1.09
CA CYS A 177 -3.58 10.48 1.95
C CYS A 177 -2.05 10.35 2.09
N ASN A 178 -1.35 9.90 1.04
CA ASN A 178 0.10 9.68 1.04
C ASN A 178 0.61 8.76 2.17
N LYS A 179 -0.23 7.83 2.66
CA LYS A 179 0.11 6.87 3.72
C LYS A 179 1.27 5.93 3.37
N GLN A 180 1.56 5.74 2.08
CA GLN A 180 2.62 4.85 1.57
C GLN A 180 2.56 3.43 2.16
N PRO A 181 1.41 2.74 2.01
CA PRO A 181 1.11 1.46 2.67
C PRO A 181 1.83 0.27 2.04
N ILE A 182 2.36 0.44 0.81
CA ILE A 182 2.71 -0.67 -0.07
C ILE A 182 4.04 -1.26 0.40
N ARG A 183 4.07 -2.58 0.57
CA ARG A 183 5.29 -3.36 0.75
C ARG A 183 5.29 -4.53 -0.20
N ILE A 184 6.43 -4.77 -0.82
CA ILE A 184 6.59 -5.83 -1.81
C ILE A 184 7.60 -6.83 -1.26
N PHE A 185 7.15 -8.08 -1.09
CA PHE A 185 7.99 -9.20 -0.70
C PHE A 185 8.38 -9.98 -1.95
N VAL A 186 9.65 -10.33 -2.08
CA VAL A 186 10.19 -10.91 -3.32
C VAL A 186 11.00 -12.15 -3.00
N ALA A 187 10.70 -13.25 -3.68
CA ALA A 187 11.59 -14.39 -3.82
C ALA A 187 12.31 -14.26 -5.17
N ASN A 188 13.61 -14.00 -5.14
CA ASN A 188 14.46 -13.82 -6.32
C ASN A 188 15.41 -15.00 -6.53
N GLU A 189 14.94 -16.19 -6.18
CA GLU A 189 15.63 -17.46 -6.33
C GLU A 189 14.59 -18.46 -6.83
N GLN A 190 14.95 -19.28 -7.81
CA GLN A 190 14.01 -20.05 -8.60
C GLN A 190 13.23 -21.07 -7.76
N ASP A 191 13.90 -21.80 -6.86
CA ASP A 191 13.24 -22.82 -6.04
C ASP A 191 12.27 -22.19 -5.04
N LEU A 192 12.65 -21.08 -4.41
CA LEU A 192 11.75 -20.33 -3.54
C LEU A 192 10.58 -19.72 -4.34
N ALA A 193 10.84 -19.15 -5.51
CA ALA A 193 9.82 -18.55 -6.37
C ALA A 193 8.79 -19.60 -6.84
N LYS A 194 9.23 -20.81 -7.20
CA LYS A 194 8.34 -21.95 -7.51
C LYS A 194 7.47 -22.35 -6.32
N LYS A 195 8.05 -22.42 -5.11
CA LYS A 195 7.28 -22.72 -3.89
C LYS A 195 6.22 -21.65 -3.63
N CYS A 196 6.54 -20.37 -3.82
CA CYS A 196 5.59 -19.29 -3.70
C CYS A 196 4.48 -19.37 -4.77
N LEU A 197 4.84 -19.60 -6.03
CA LEU A 197 3.89 -19.78 -7.14
C LEU A 197 2.90 -20.92 -6.87
N SER A 198 3.34 -22.01 -6.23
CA SER A 198 2.46 -23.13 -5.86
C SER A 198 1.34 -22.77 -4.88
N CYS A 199 1.39 -21.60 -4.24
CA CYS A 199 0.32 -21.08 -3.37
C CYS A 199 -0.72 -20.28 -4.17
N CYS A 200 -0.47 -19.99 -5.45
CA CYS A 200 -1.38 -19.28 -6.33
C CYS A 200 -2.15 -20.28 -7.20
N ILE A 201 -3.47 -20.40 -7.02
CA ILE A 201 -4.31 -21.32 -7.81
C ILE A 201 -4.19 -21.06 -9.32
N GLY A 202 -4.11 -19.79 -9.74
CA GLY A 202 -3.91 -19.41 -11.14
C GLY A 202 -2.49 -19.61 -11.70
N GLY A 203 -1.57 -20.20 -10.91
CA GLY A 203 -0.15 -20.36 -11.23
C GLY A 203 0.21 -21.53 -12.16
N THR A 204 -0.76 -22.18 -12.80
CA THR A 204 -0.54 -23.44 -13.55
C THR A 204 0.00 -23.26 -14.97
N GLY A 205 -0.09 -22.06 -15.53
CA GLY A 205 0.24 -21.80 -16.94
C GLY A 205 1.66 -21.29 -17.21
N PHE A 206 2.62 -21.56 -16.32
CA PHE A 206 4.01 -21.08 -16.47
C PHE A 206 4.93 -22.16 -17.02
N GLY A 207 5.97 -21.73 -17.74
CA GLY A 207 7.07 -22.60 -18.14
C GLY A 207 7.88 -23.09 -16.94
N GLU A 208 8.88 -23.92 -17.22
CA GLU A 208 9.67 -24.57 -16.17
C GLU A 208 10.46 -23.58 -15.29
N ASN A 209 10.83 -22.44 -15.85
CA ASN A 209 11.66 -21.47 -15.16
C ASN A 209 10.84 -20.31 -14.59
N ILE A 210 10.94 -20.14 -13.27
CA ILE A 210 10.27 -19.09 -12.47
C ILE A 210 11.37 -18.28 -11.78
N PRO A 211 11.92 -17.25 -12.42
CA PRO A 211 13.12 -16.57 -11.91
C PRO A 211 12.83 -15.74 -10.65
N SER A 212 11.65 -15.12 -10.56
CA SER A 212 11.28 -14.30 -9.42
C SER A 212 9.78 -14.26 -9.18
N PHE A 213 9.38 -14.35 -7.90
CA PHE A 213 8.00 -14.23 -7.43
C PHE A 213 7.85 -13.01 -6.53
N TRP A 214 6.81 -12.21 -6.77
CA TRP A 214 6.57 -10.92 -6.14
C TRP A 214 5.20 -10.94 -5.49
N CYS A 215 5.15 -10.64 -4.19
CA CYS A 215 3.92 -10.50 -3.43
C CYS A 215 3.68 -9.02 -3.12
N PHE A 216 2.61 -8.46 -3.67
CA PHE A 216 2.23 -7.06 -3.48
C PHE A 216 1.25 -6.97 -2.31
N THR A 217 1.66 -6.24 -1.27
CA THR A 217 0.94 -6.18 0.00
C THR A 217 0.74 -4.74 0.46
N ALA A 218 -0.23 -4.54 1.35
CA ALA A 218 -0.47 -3.26 2.01
C ALA A 218 -0.52 -3.44 3.54
N ASN A 219 0.16 -2.57 4.28
CA ASN A 219 -0.02 -2.50 5.72
C ASN A 219 -1.42 -1.99 6.05
N VAL A 220 -2.24 -2.81 6.71
CA VAL A 220 -3.66 -2.51 6.92
C VAL A 220 -3.93 -1.56 8.10
N ARG A 221 -2.93 -1.31 8.95
CA ARG A 221 -3.10 -0.58 10.22
C ARG A 221 -3.45 0.89 10.01
N GLY A 222 -3.00 1.48 8.91
CA GLY A 222 -3.26 2.89 8.57
C GLY A 222 -4.62 3.15 7.92
N TYR A 223 -5.48 2.14 7.79
CA TYR A 223 -6.81 2.28 7.20
C TYR A 223 -7.92 2.29 8.26
N VAL A 224 -8.99 3.02 7.96
CA VAL A 224 -10.20 3.06 8.80
C VAL A 224 -11.14 1.95 8.36
N TRP A 225 -11.23 0.88 9.15
CA TRP A 225 -12.10 -0.24 8.86
C TRP A 225 -13.51 -0.04 9.47
N PRO A 226 -14.58 -0.50 8.81
CA PRO A 226 -14.61 -1.12 7.46
C PRO A 226 -14.71 -0.09 6.31
N THR A 227 -14.81 1.20 6.59
CA THR A 227 -15.14 2.23 5.58
C THR A 227 -14.10 2.40 4.47
N GLU A 228 -12.84 2.07 4.75
CA GLU A 228 -11.72 2.16 3.80
C GLU A 228 -11.31 0.78 3.24
N MET A 229 -12.16 -0.26 3.35
CA MET A 229 -11.78 -1.65 3.03
C MET A 229 -11.24 -1.90 1.62
N TYR A 230 -11.60 -1.06 0.64
CA TYR A 230 -11.12 -1.17 -0.74
C TYR A 230 -9.82 -0.40 -1.01
N LEU A 231 -9.46 0.55 -0.14
CA LEU A 231 -8.30 1.41 -0.35
C LEU A 231 -6.95 0.65 -0.37
N PRO A 232 -6.71 -0.39 0.46
CA PRO A 232 -5.50 -1.21 0.36
C PRO A 232 -5.28 -1.76 -1.06
N SER A 233 -6.34 -2.27 -1.69
CA SER A 233 -6.28 -2.83 -3.04
C SER A 233 -6.08 -1.77 -4.11
N VAL A 234 -6.75 -0.62 -4.00
CA VAL A 234 -6.59 0.51 -4.93
C VAL A 234 -5.17 1.06 -4.86
N ASP A 235 -4.69 1.40 -3.66
CA ASP A 235 -3.36 1.96 -3.46
C ASP A 235 -2.27 1.00 -4.00
N THR A 236 -2.38 -0.28 -3.67
CA THR A 236 -1.41 -1.30 -4.12
C THR A 236 -1.44 -1.53 -5.62
N SER A 237 -2.63 -1.51 -6.24
CA SER A 237 -2.76 -1.69 -7.70
C SER A 237 -2.16 -0.54 -8.49
N LEU A 238 -2.31 0.70 -8.00
CA LEU A 238 -1.67 1.87 -8.60
C LEU A 238 -0.14 1.78 -8.50
N GLY A 239 0.37 1.41 -7.32
CA GLY A 239 1.80 1.20 -7.11
C GLY A 239 2.37 0.07 -7.97
N ALA A 240 1.69 -1.07 -8.06
CA ALA A 240 2.16 -2.16 -8.91
C ALA A 240 2.17 -1.78 -10.39
N GLN A 241 1.20 -1.00 -10.87
CA GLN A 241 1.23 -0.55 -12.25
C GLN A 241 2.48 0.32 -12.55
N ASN A 242 2.91 1.16 -11.61
CA ASN A 242 4.21 1.85 -11.72
C ASN A 242 5.36 0.83 -11.81
N VAL A 243 5.38 -0.19 -10.95
CA VAL A 243 6.39 -1.25 -10.96
C VAL A 243 6.45 -1.96 -12.31
N PHE A 244 5.32 -2.37 -12.88
CA PHE A 244 5.30 -3.07 -14.15
C PHE A 244 5.74 -2.20 -15.33
N LEU A 245 5.38 -0.91 -15.34
CA LEU A 245 5.83 0.01 -16.39
C LEU A 245 7.32 0.31 -16.26
N ALA A 246 7.84 0.50 -15.06
CA ALA A 246 9.27 0.68 -14.82
C ALA A 246 10.08 -0.59 -15.15
N ALA A 247 9.56 -1.77 -14.81
CA ALA A 247 10.17 -3.05 -15.19
C ALA A 247 10.27 -3.18 -16.71
N GLN A 248 9.23 -2.77 -17.44
CA GLN A 248 9.20 -2.80 -18.90
C GLN A 248 10.30 -1.91 -19.52
N THR A 249 10.67 -0.78 -18.91
CA THR A 249 11.79 0.05 -19.41
C THR A 249 13.15 -0.62 -19.23
N MET A 250 13.23 -1.66 -18.39
CA MET A 250 14.43 -2.43 -18.09
C MET A 250 14.44 -3.80 -18.80
N GLY A 251 13.49 -4.05 -19.72
CA GLY A 251 13.36 -5.33 -20.41
C GLY A 251 12.74 -6.46 -19.55
N ILE A 252 12.25 -6.13 -18.36
CA ILE A 252 11.59 -7.08 -17.46
C ILE A 252 10.09 -7.05 -17.73
N THR A 253 9.49 -8.23 -17.77
CA THR A 253 8.04 -8.39 -17.90
C THR A 253 7.48 -9.16 -16.70
N GLY A 254 6.16 -9.27 -16.60
CA GLY A 254 5.57 -10.13 -15.60
C GLY A 254 4.08 -10.40 -15.80
N THR A 255 3.60 -11.39 -15.05
CA THR A 255 2.20 -11.81 -15.02
C THR A 255 1.66 -11.66 -13.62
N ILE A 256 0.62 -10.83 -13.48
CA ILE A 256 -0.17 -10.71 -12.25
C ILE A 256 -0.99 -11.99 -12.05
N LEU A 257 -0.99 -12.47 -10.81
CA LEU A 257 -1.72 -13.63 -10.31
C LEU A 257 -2.73 -13.13 -9.28
N SER A 258 -4.02 -13.36 -9.56
CA SER A 258 -5.07 -13.05 -8.61
C SER A 258 -4.87 -13.84 -7.32
N TRP A 259 -4.96 -13.16 -6.18
CA TRP A 259 -5.02 -13.80 -4.87
C TRP A 259 -6.46 -14.10 -4.46
N GLY A 260 -7.48 -13.80 -5.27
CA GLY A 260 -8.89 -13.89 -4.87
C GLY A 260 -9.44 -15.32 -4.65
N GLN A 261 -8.69 -16.36 -5.01
CA GLN A 261 -9.13 -17.76 -4.86
C GLN A 261 -8.27 -18.54 -3.85
N HIS A 262 -7.33 -17.89 -3.16
CA HIS A 262 -6.44 -18.56 -2.21
C HIS A 262 -7.22 -19.25 -1.09
N THR A 263 -6.68 -20.36 -0.59
CA THR A 263 -7.15 -21.00 0.64
C THR A 263 -6.42 -20.42 1.86
N LYS A 264 -6.91 -20.71 3.06
CA LYS A 264 -6.22 -20.31 4.30
C LYS A 264 -4.83 -20.95 4.39
N GLU A 265 -4.69 -22.18 3.93
CA GLU A 265 -3.43 -22.91 3.88
C GLU A 265 -2.43 -22.24 2.92
N ASP A 266 -2.90 -21.72 1.79
CA ASP A 266 -2.08 -20.96 0.84
C ASP A 266 -1.55 -19.66 1.47
N ASP A 267 -2.38 -18.91 2.19
CA ASP A 267 -1.97 -17.68 2.91
C ASP A 267 -0.93 -17.98 3.98
N ILE A 268 -1.17 -18.98 4.85
CA ILE A 268 -0.20 -19.38 5.88
C ILE A 268 1.14 -19.79 5.24
N LYS A 269 1.09 -20.59 4.18
CA LYS A 269 2.29 -21.08 3.49
C LYS A 269 3.05 -19.94 2.83
N LEU A 270 2.36 -19.06 2.09
CA LEU A 270 3.01 -17.94 1.40
C LEU A 270 3.62 -16.94 2.38
N ARG A 271 2.90 -16.61 3.46
CA ARG A 271 3.43 -15.75 4.53
C ARG A 271 4.70 -16.30 5.13
N LYS A 272 4.74 -17.62 5.41
CA LYS A 272 5.94 -18.28 5.94
C LYS A 272 7.11 -18.29 4.95
N LEU A 273 6.86 -18.48 3.65
CA LEU A 273 7.92 -18.52 2.64
C LEU A 273 8.58 -17.16 2.40
N LEU A 274 7.83 -16.07 2.60
CA LEU A 274 8.26 -14.70 2.29
C LEU A 274 8.41 -13.81 3.55
N ASP A 275 8.27 -14.39 4.75
CA ASP A 275 8.24 -13.68 6.03
C ASP A 275 7.27 -12.48 6.03
N ILE A 276 6.08 -12.67 5.47
CA ILE A 276 5.06 -11.61 5.37
C ILE A 276 4.35 -11.48 6.73
N PRO A 277 4.42 -10.31 7.40
CA PRO A 277 3.76 -10.12 8.67
C PRO A 277 2.23 -10.10 8.55
N GLU A 278 1.55 -10.48 9.63
CA GLU A 278 0.09 -10.56 9.68
C GLU A 278 -0.62 -9.24 9.38
N ASP A 279 0.01 -8.10 9.67
CA ASP A 279 -0.55 -6.76 9.43
C ASP A 279 -0.46 -6.29 7.98
N TYR A 280 0.01 -7.15 7.08
CA TYR A 280 -0.02 -6.95 5.65
C TYR A 280 -1.11 -7.80 4.99
N ALA A 281 -2.02 -7.13 4.30
CA ALA A 281 -2.96 -7.77 3.38
C ALA A 281 -2.22 -8.14 2.10
N ILE A 282 -2.32 -9.40 1.66
CA ILE A 282 -1.84 -9.83 0.35
C ILE A 282 -2.89 -9.44 -0.69
N ILE A 283 -2.54 -8.54 -1.61
CA ILE A 283 -3.50 -8.00 -2.58
C ILE A 283 -3.49 -8.85 -3.86
N PHE A 284 -2.30 -9.07 -4.42
CA PHE A 284 -2.06 -10.01 -5.52
C PHE A 284 -0.58 -10.38 -5.56
N CYS A 285 -0.29 -11.42 -6.34
CA CYS A 285 1.07 -11.85 -6.60
C CYS A 285 1.44 -11.63 -8.05
N ALA A 286 2.72 -11.81 -8.39
CA ALA A 286 3.18 -11.83 -9.76
C ALA A 286 4.43 -12.70 -9.91
N VAL A 287 4.64 -13.22 -11.12
CA VAL A 287 5.96 -13.71 -11.55
C VAL A 287 6.55 -12.66 -12.47
N MET A 288 7.80 -12.29 -12.23
CA MET A 288 8.52 -11.29 -13.02
C MET A 288 9.89 -11.82 -13.45
N GLY A 289 10.35 -11.40 -14.62
CA GLY A 289 11.64 -11.80 -15.17
C GLY A 289 11.83 -11.36 -16.61
N TYR A 290 12.96 -11.75 -17.21
CA TYR A 290 13.23 -11.54 -18.62
C TYR A 290 12.50 -12.59 -19.45
N ALA A 291 11.66 -12.14 -20.37
CA ALA A 291 10.91 -13.00 -21.28
C ALA A 291 11.83 -13.84 -22.15
N GLU A 292 11.50 -15.12 -22.34
CA GLU A 292 12.14 -15.92 -23.39
C GLU A 292 11.69 -15.50 -24.79
N TYR A 293 10.41 -15.12 -24.91
CA TYR A 293 9.82 -14.62 -26.14
C TYR A 293 8.67 -13.65 -25.85
N GLY A 294 8.36 -12.79 -26.83
CA GLY A 294 7.21 -11.89 -26.76
C GLY A 294 5.88 -12.61 -26.98
N TYR A 295 4.82 -12.15 -26.32
CA TYR A 295 3.45 -12.60 -26.58
C TYR A 295 2.70 -11.57 -27.41
N LEU A 296 1.81 -12.05 -28.29
CA LEU A 296 0.92 -11.21 -29.06
C LEU A 296 0.00 -10.38 -28.14
N ALA A 297 -0.26 -9.15 -28.56
CA ALA A 297 -1.23 -8.31 -27.91
C ALA A 297 -2.64 -8.89 -28.06
N PRO A 298 -3.39 -9.10 -26.96
CA PRO A 298 -4.81 -9.41 -27.11
C PRO A 298 -5.51 -8.19 -27.71
N ILE A 299 -6.48 -8.43 -28.58
CA ILE A 299 -7.36 -7.37 -29.10
C ILE A 299 -8.02 -6.67 -27.90
N ARG A 300 -8.07 -5.33 -27.94
CA ARG A 300 -8.80 -4.52 -26.96
C ARG A 300 -10.19 -4.23 -27.50
N LYS A 301 -11.18 -4.18 -26.60
CA LYS A 301 -12.52 -3.71 -26.95
C LYS A 301 -12.42 -2.28 -27.48
N ASN A 302 -13.28 -1.93 -28.43
CA ASN A 302 -13.46 -0.54 -28.81
C ASN A 302 -14.00 0.23 -27.59
N ASN A 303 -13.58 1.50 -27.46
CA ASN A 303 -14.20 2.41 -26.51
C ASN A 303 -15.54 2.86 -27.13
N GLU A 304 -16.60 2.10 -26.86
CA GLU A 304 -17.99 2.49 -27.11
C GLU A 304 -18.60 3.11 -25.86
#